data_AF-A0A969L7F5-F1
#
_entry.id   AF-A0A969L7F5-F1
#
_cell.length_a   1.000
_cell.length_b   1.000
_cell.length_c   1.000
_cell.angle_alpha   90.00
_cell.angle_beta   90.00
_cell.angle_gamma   90.00
#
_symmetry.space_group_name_H-M   'P 1'
#
loop_
_entity.id
_entity.type
_entity.pdbx_description
1 polymer ?
#
loop_
_entity_poly.entity_id
_entity_poly.type
_entity_poly.pdbx_seq_one_letter_code
_entity_poly.pdbx_strand_id
1 'polypeptide(L)'
;MNGGNNPNAWFAPWVSDSILGLLVPIVIYFLLKGKGIKTWALLITYSAIGTFDYANGLAAQWHYPMAEETASGTLVFGSLSFTLIIQFIVVMLLFRKEAMNHFFEINQ
;
A
#
# COMPACT_ATOMS: atom_id res chain seq x y z
N MET A 1 -15.48 -14.35 -5.63
CA MET A 1 -14.49 -13.54 -4.91
C MET A 1 -13.69 -14.48 -4.03
N ASN A 2 -12.40 -14.67 -4.34
CA ASN A 2 -11.33 -15.43 -3.65
C ASN A 2 -11.65 -16.75 -2.88
N GLY A 3 -12.84 -17.33 -3.05
CA GLY A 3 -13.28 -18.54 -2.37
C GLY A 3 -13.52 -18.36 -0.86
N GLY A 4 -13.65 -19.47 -0.15
CA GLY A 4 -13.81 -19.49 1.31
C GLY A 4 -15.24 -19.28 1.82
N ASN A 5 -15.38 -19.21 3.14
CA ASN A 5 -16.67 -19.19 3.84
C ASN A 5 -17.44 -17.86 3.68
N ASN A 6 -16.74 -16.75 3.40
CA ASN A 6 -17.35 -15.46 3.07
C ASN A 6 -16.54 -14.71 2.00
N PRO A 7 -16.79 -15.01 0.71
CA PRO A 7 -16.16 -14.35 -0.43
C PRO A 7 -16.18 -12.83 -0.40
N ASN A 8 -17.24 -12.23 0.16
CA ASN A 8 -17.46 -10.79 0.15
C ASN A 8 -16.54 -10.03 1.12
N ALA A 9 -15.95 -10.72 2.10
CA ALA A 9 -14.97 -10.12 3.02
C ALA A 9 -13.74 -9.57 2.28
N TRP A 10 -13.43 -10.12 1.10
CA TRP A 10 -12.32 -9.71 0.26
C TRP A 10 -12.65 -8.55 -0.69
N PHE A 11 -13.89 -8.06 -0.70
CA PHE A 11 -14.28 -6.97 -1.59
C PHE A 11 -13.46 -5.71 -1.35
N ALA A 12 -13.39 -5.27 -0.08
CA ALA A 12 -12.72 -4.03 0.27
C ALA A 12 -11.22 -4.10 -0.07
N PRO A 13 -10.45 -5.12 0.38
CA PRO A 13 -9.06 -5.29 -0.05
C PRO A 13 -8.90 -5.32 -1.57
N TRP A 14 -9.77 -6.03 -2.30
CA TRP A 14 -9.68 -6.10 -3.76
C TRP A 14 -9.89 -4.74 -4.45
N VAL A 15 -10.84 -3.93 -3.96
CA VAL A 15 -11.09 -2.58 -4.49
C VAL A 15 -9.92 -1.66 -4.20
N SER A 16 -9.39 -1.66 -2.97
CA SER A 16 -8.24 -0.81 -2.62
C SER A 16 -6.97 -1.20 -3.35
N ASP A 17 -6.68 -2.50 -3.49
CA ASP A 17 -5.56 -3.00 -4.30
C ASP A 17 -5.67 -2.57 -5.77
N SER A 18 -6.87 -2.64 -6.34
CA SER A 18 -7.12 -2.15 -7.71
C SER A 18 -6.86 -0.65 -7.85
N ILE A 19 -7.31 0.16 -6.88
CA ILE A 19 -7.03 1.60 -6.85
C ILE A 19 -5.52 1.85 -6.75
N LEU A 20 -4.81 1.13 -5.88
CA LEU A 20 -3.37 1.23 -5.73
C LEU A 20 -2.66 0.91 -7.05
N GLY A 21 -3.01 -0.20 -7.69
CA GLY A 21 -2.48 -0.60 -9.00
C GLY A 21 -2.68 0.47 -10.08
N LEU A 22 -3.85 1.12 -10.12
CA LEU A 22 -4.13 2.22 -11.04
C LEU A 22 -3.36 3.51 -10.70
N LEU A 23 -3.01 3.73 -9.44
CA LEU A 23 -2.22 4.88 -9.01
C LEU A 23 -0.71 4.71 -9.28
N VAL A 24 -0.21 3.47 -9.44
CA VAL A 24 1.22 3.19 -9.66
C VAL A 24 1.85 4.04 -10.77
N PRO A 25 1.28 4.14 -12.00
CA PRO A 25 1.88 4.95 -13.06
C PRO A 25 1.98 6.45 -12.70
N ILE A 26 0.99 6.96 -11.96
CA ILE A 26 0.97 8.35 -11.49
C ILE A 26 2.09 8.56 -10.46
N VAL A 27 2.21 7.66 -9.49
CA VAL A 27 3.27 7.71 -8.48
C VAL A 27 4.65 7.64 -9.12
N ILE A 28 4.86 6.72 -10.07
CA ILE A 28 6.12 6.62 -10.83
C ILE A 28 6.42 7.92 -11.57
N TYR A 29 5.44 8.51 -12.26
CA TYR A 29 5.62 9.77 -12.95
C TYR A 29 6.07 10.91 -12.01
N PHE A 30 5.46 11.03 -10.83
CA PHE A 30 5.85 12.04 -9.83
C PHE A 30 7.21 11.76 -9.19
N LEU A 31 7.55 10.48 -8.98
CA LEU A 31 8.89 10.08 -8.55
C LEU A 31 9.96 10.45 -9.57
N LEU A 32 9.70 10.26 -10.87
CA LEU A 32 10.62 10.63 -11.94
C LEU A 32 10.80 12.14 -12.06
N LYS A 33 9.79 12.95 -11.71
CA LYS A 33 9.96 14.41 -11.58
C LYS A 33 10.84 14.81 -10.39
N GLY A 34 11.03 13.93 -9.42
CA GLY A 34 12.09 13.98 -8.43
C GLY A 34 11.95 15.02 -7.32
N LYS A 35 11.11 16.06 -7.42
CA LYS A 35 11.02 17.11 -6.38
C LYS A 35 9.62 17.67 -6.18
N GLY A 36 9.42 18.26 -5.00
CA GLY A 36 8.25 19.06 -4.67
C GLY A 36 7.35 18.46 -3.59
N ILE A 37 6.74 19.36 -2.81
CA ILE A 37 5.81 19.01 -1.72
C ILE A 37 4.62 18.16 -2.20
N LYS A 38 4.19 18.33 -3.46
CA LYS A 38 3.11 17.52 -4.07
C LYS A 38 3.53 16.06 -4.24
N THR A 39 4.75 15.81 -4.69
CA THR A 39 5.31 14.45 -4.82
C THR A 39 5.41 13.79 -3.45
N TRP A 40 5.91 14.52 -2.46
CA TRP A 40 5.99 14.03 -1.08
C TRP A 40 4.61 13.67 -0.49
N ALA A 41 3.63 14.57 -0.63
CA ALA A 41 2.26 14.34 -0.16
C ALA A 41 1.59 13.16 -0.89
N LEU A 42 1.83 13.02 -2.21
CA LEU A 42 1.36 11.88 -2.99
C LEU A 42 1.95 10.57 -2.47
N LEU A 43 3.25 10.52 -2.20
CA LEU A 43 3.93 9.32 -1.68
C LEU A 43 3.39 8.92 -0.31
N ILE A 44 3.18 9.89 0.60
CA ILE A 44 2.56 9.62 1.90
C ILE A 44 1.15 9.09 1.73
N THR A 45 0.35 9.72 0.86
CA THR A 45 -1.05 9.30 0.63
C THR A 45 -1.11 7.90 0.04
N TYR A 46 -0.26 7.61 -0.95
CA TYR A 46 -0.17 6.28 -1.55
C TYR A 46 0.23 5.22 -0.52
N SER A 47 1.24 5.48 0.30
CA SER A 47 1.65 4.56 1.36
C SER A 47 0.60 4.40 2.45
N ALA A 48 -0.15 5.45 2.80
CA ALA A 48 -1.23 5.36 3.78
C ALA A 48 -2.40 4.51 3.28
N ILE A 49 -2.80 4.67 2.01
CA ILE A 49 -3.82 3.82 1.37
C ILE A 49 -3.31 2.36 1.30
N GLY A 50 -2.03 2.15 0.96
CA GLY A 50 -1.40 0.84 0.98
C GLY A 50 -1.43 0.17 2.34
N THR A 51 -1.06 0.89 3.40
CA THR A 51 -1.14 0.39 4.79
C THR A 51 -2.57 -0.01 5.16
N PHE A 52 -3.56 0.82 4.79
CA PHE A 52 -4.97 0.50 5.02
C PHE A 52 -5.40 -0.77 4.28
N ASP A 53 -5.04 -0.90 3.00
CA ASP A 53 -5.32 -2.07 2.18
C ASP A 53 -4.76 -3.35 2.80
N TYR A 54 -3.45 -3.37 3.11
CA TYR A 54 -2.81 -4.56 3.68
C TYR A 54 -3.33 -4.90 5.08
N ALA A 55 -3.69 -3.91 5.90
CA ALA A 55 -4.32 -4.15 7.20
C ALA A 55 -5.72 -4.77 7.05
N ASN A 56 -6.53 -4.29 6.10
CA ASN A 56 -7.83 -4.89 5.79
C ASN A 56 -7.67 -6.29 5.20
N GLY A 57 -6.67 -6.51 4.34
CA GLY A 57 -6.33 -7.84 3.82
C GLY A 57 -5.97 -8.82 4.94
N LEU A 58 -5.19 -8.39 5.94
CA LEU A 58 -4.85 -9.23 7.10
C LEU A 58 -6.08 -9.56 7.94
N ALA A 59 -6.95 -8.57 8.19
CA ALA A 59 -8.21 -8.80 8.90
C ALA A 59 -9.13 -9.77 8.13
N ALA A 60 -9.24 -9.60 6.81
CA ALA A 60 -9.99 -10.51 5.95
C ALA A 60 -9.39 -11.92 5.98
N GLN A 61 -8.07 -12.07 5.85
CA GLN A 61 -7.39 -13.37 5.91
C GLN A 61 -7.55 -14.05 7.27
N TRP A 62 -7.57 -13.28 8.37
CA TRP A 62 -7.76 -13.82 9.73
C TRP A 62 -9.16 -14.36 9.97
N HIS A 63 -10.20 -13.63 9.53
CA HIS A 63 -11.59 -14.03 9.77
C HIS A 63 -12.18 -14.92 8.69
N TYR A 64 -11.78 -14.70 7.43
CA TYR A 64 -12.34 -15.32 6.24
C TYR A 64 -11.21 -15.61 5.25
N PRO A 65 -10.33 -16.58 5.56
CA PRO A 65 -9.17 -16.87 4.71
C PRO A 65 -9.59 -17.20 3.27
N MET A 66 -8.77 -16.79 2.30
CA MET A 66 -8.96 -17.19 0.90
C MET A 66 -8.93 -18.72 0.78
N ALA A 67 -9.58 -19.23 -0.26
CA ALA A 67 -9.48 -20.65 -0.58
C ALA A 67 -8.05 -21.01 -1.04
N GLU A 68 -7.56 -22.18 -0.62
CA GLU A 68 -6.23 -22.68 -0.95
C GLU A 68 -6.03 -22.88 -2.47
N GLU A 69 -7.10 -23.03 -3.25
CA GLU A 69 -7.00 -23.07 -4.72
C GLU A 69 -6.58 -21.71 -5.32
N THR A 70 -6.77 -20.61 -4.60
CA THR A 70 -6.39 -19.26 -5.04
C THR A 70 -4.95 -18.94 -4.63
N ALA A 71 -4.63 -19.11 -3.36
CA ALA A 71 -3.30 -18.91 -2.81
C ALA A 71 -3.20 -19.59 -1.44
N SER A 72 -2.00 -20.05 -1.06
CA SER A 72 -1.82 -20.64 0.27
C SER A 72 -1.94 -19.59 1.37
N GLY A 73 -2.59 -19.95 2.48
CA GLY A 73 -2.78 -19.01 3.59
C GLY A 73 -1.47 -18.40 4.11
N THR A 74 -0.39 -19.18 4.16
CA THR A 74 0.95 -18.72 4.55
C THR A 74 1.49 -17.63 3.62
N LEU A 75 1.32 -17.81 2.31
CA LEU A 75 1.76 -16.82 1.32
C LEU A 75 0.95 -15.52 1.44
N VAL A 76 -0.37 -15.62 1.63
CA VAL A 76 -1.24 -14.45 1.80
C VAL A 76 -0.89 -13.68 3.09
N PHE A 77 -0.80 -14.36 4.23
CA PHE A 77 -0.39 -13.71 5.48
C PHE A 77 1.02 -13.10 5.40
N GLY A 78 1.97 -13.84 4.81
CA GLY A 78 3.35 -13.39 4.69
C GLY A 78 3.48 -12.15 3.80
N SER A 79 2.85 -12.16 2.63
CA SER A 79 2.89 -11.03 1.69
C SER A 79 2.22 -9.78 2.24
N LEU A 80 1.04 -9.90 2.84
CA LEU A 80 0.33 -8.76 3.44
C LEU A 80 1.10 -8.17 4.64
N SER A 81 1.64 -9.03 5.53
CA SER A 81 2.42 -8.56 6.68
C SER A 81 3.72 -7.88 6.25
N PHE A 82 4.43 -8.47 5.29
CA PHE A 82 5.67 -7.91 4.77
C PHE A 82 5.43 -6.55 4.12
N THR A 83 4.45 -6.45 3.23
CA THR A 83 4.13 -5.20 2.53
C THR A 83 3.65 -4.11 3.49
N LEU A 84 2.85 -4.46 4.51
CA LEU A 84 2.47 -3.55 5.58
C LEU A 84 3.71 -2.94 6.29
N ILE A 85 4.68 -3.77 6.66
CA ILE A 85 5.93 -3.32 7.29
C ILE A 85 6.70 -2.39 6.36
N ILE A 86 6.82 -2.73 5.07
CA ILE A 86 7.47 -1.87 4.08
C ILE A 86 6.76 -0.51 4.00
N GLN A 87 5.43 -0.46 3.96
CA GLN A 87 4.71 0.82 3.91
C GLN A 87 4.99 1.69 5.14
N PHE A 88 5.04 1.10 6.35
CA PHE A 88 5.43 1.85 7.55
C PHE A 88 6.86 2.38 7.46
N ILE A 89 7.81 1.57 7.00
CA ILE A 89 9.20 2.01 6.79
C ILE A 89 9.24 3.17 5.79
N VAL A 90 8.54 3.08 4.67
CA VAL A 90 8.48 4.14 3.66
C VAL A 90 7.94 5.43 4.24
N VAL A 91 6.83 5.39 4.98
CA VAL A 91 6.27 6.60 5.63
C VAL A 91 7.29 7.19 6.60
N MET A 92 7.92 6.38 7.46
CA MET A 92 8.95 6.87 8.38
C MET A 92 10.15 7.49 7.64
N LEU A 93 10.56 6.93 6.51
CA LEU A 93 11.64 7.48 5.68
C LEU A 93 11.23 8.82 5.04
N LEU A 94 9.98 8.97 4.60
CA LEU A 94 9.48 10.22 4.02
C LEU A 94 9.46 11.37 5.03
N PHE A 95 9.34 11.08 6.33
CA PHE A 95 9.41 12.06 7.41
C PHE A 95 10.83 12.31 7.94
N ARG A 96 11.87 11.64 7.39
CA ARG A 96 13.25 12.00 7.72
C ARG A 96 13.58 13.39 7.19
N LYS A 97 14.41 14.12 7.94
CA LYS A 97 14.81 15.49 7.61
C LYS A 97 15.41 15.59 6.20
N GLU A 98 16.24 14.63 5.81
CA GLU A 98 16.89 14.57 4.50
C GLU A 98 15.86 14.44 3.37
N ALA A 99 14.86 13.56 3.55
CA ALA A 99 13.79 13.37 2.59
C ALA A 99 12.89 14.60 2.51
N MET A 100 12.49 15.16 3.67
CA MET A 100 11.71 16.39 3.70
C MET A 100 12.45 17.54 3.01
N ASN A 101 13.73 17.76 3.31
CA ASN A 101 14.52 18.81 2.65
C ASN A 101 14.54 18.61 1.13
N HIS A 102 14.78 17.38 0.66
CA HIS A 102 14.77 17.06 -0.77
C HIS A 102 13.46 17.44 -1.49
N PHE A 103 12.31 17.23 -0.84
CA PHE A 103 11.01 17.53 -1.43
C PHE A 103 10.53 18.97 -1.18
N PHE A 104 10.95 19.61 -0.09
CA PHE A 104 10.52 20.95 0.31
C PHE A 104 11.44 22.06 -0.18
N GLU A 105 12.63 21.76 -0.70
CA GLU A 105 13.47 22.73 -1.44
C GLU A 105 12.76 23.17 -2.74
N ILE A 106 11.85 24.14 -2.58
CA ILE A 106 11.21 24.91 -3.63
C ILE A 106 11.95 26.24 -3.68
N ASN A 107 12.80 26.40 -4.70
CA ASN A 107 13.40 27.65 -5.17
C ASN A 107 13.92 28.61 -4.07
N GLN A 108 15.21 28.49 -3.72
CA GLN A 108 16.01 29.72 -3.56
C GLN A 108 16.49 30.16 -4.93
#